data_AF-A0A954P1F0-F1
#
_entry.id   AF-A0A954P1F0-F1
#
_cell.length_a   1.000
_cell.length_b   1.000
_cell.length_c   1.000
_cell.angle_alpha   90.00
_cell.angle_beta   90.00
_cell.angle_gamma   90.00
#
_symmetry.space_group_name_H-M   'P 1'
#
loop_
_entity.id
_entity.type
_entity.pdbx_description
1 polymer ?
#
loop_
_entity_poly.entity_id
_entity_poly.type
_entity_poly.pdbx_seq_one_letter_code
_entity_poly.pdbx_strand_id
1 'polypeptide(L)'
;SLPAFLHNFMGSRQQVQVADVEAALEPLVQRAVWEFVGQLSIEDLVQEGIARRMADQVDTSLQAAFSRYGLNFVDIQIVEARHEKFDELQQKTGEAWLIRRGIEQQAALDEVYSEQERMRLYQQEREHELRVLAAQVETDALRKRLSARLDRIDVQNQIRETLNSEKLARLESREQLKNELLELDRKRLLRKEELDELVEGFKQRKEDRGTAREAVVAIASLQRGRELEELREEIDHASRLKAVEHEIALAKTCATRDNEAWQRELEREAAEAEHRRTERRKKLEEQWQLVGERNEHRRLEDWQDVVHQQRVQQTENELEVARAETARRVALLERETSRQSSDDQMDRMARLQELNAARDRQLAELAERRADGESTRELRKLEIMGGMNAKALIATANVDNAALLASVEQQEAKSAADTDRQQLYERLTEAERAKADAIAATFREAMQFQQQTVDQVIQSGRNGNPGSGAAAPPPPAVETRWWVSEGGQPTGPFSLAELQSQAASGRLTSSTWLCAAGENAWRTAAEAVPQVLQHTPPPPFSAGQPAG
;
A
#
# COMPACT_ATOMS: atom_id res chain seq x y z
N SER A 1 2.84 -63.16 11.32
CA SER A 1 3.92 -62.39 10.66
C SER A 1 5.26 -63.11 10.74
N LEU A 2 5.78 -63.47 11.94
CA LEU A 2 7.12 -64.06 12.08
C LEU A 2 7.40 -65.35 11.25
N PRO A 3 6.50 -66.35 11.20
CA PRO A 3 6.78 -67.58 10.44
C PRO A 3 6.85 -67.34 8.92
N ALA A 4 6.04 -66.42 8.40
CA ALA A 4 6.03 -66.05 6.99
C ALA A 4 7.28 -65.24 6.61
N PHE A 5 7.79 -64.39 7.50
CA PHE A 5 9.05 -63.67 7.29
C PHE A 5 10.25 -64.61 7.25
N LEU A 6 10.34 -65.54 8.22
CA LEU A 6 11.41 -66.53 8.25
C LEU A 6 11.40 -67.44 7.02
N HIS A 7 10.21 -67.90 6.60
CA HIS A 7 10.08 -68.83 5.48
C HIS A 7 10.21 -68.15 4.10
N ASN A 8 9.54 -67.01 3.91
CA ASN A 8 9.40 -66.38 2.59
C ASN A 8 10.45 -65.30 2.32
N PHE A 9 11.00 -64.66 3.35
CA PHE A 9 11.98 -63.58 3.20
C PHE A 9 13.41 -64.03 3.56
N MET A 10 13.61 -64.69 4.72
CA MET A 10 14.95 -65.15 5.13
C MET A 10 15.38 -66.45 4.44
N GLY A 11 14.44 -67.35 4.13
CA GLY A 11 14.73 -68.62 3.46
C GLY A 11 15.76 -69.45 4.23
N SER A 12 16.93 -69.68 3.63
CA SER A 12 18.05 -70.42 4.23
C SER A 12 19.10 -69.53 4.93
N ARG A 13 18.93 -68.21 4.93
CA ARG A 13 19.90 -67.26 5.50
C ARG A 13 19.76 -67.20 7.02
N GLN A 14 20.87 -67.34 7.75
CA GLN A 14 20.88 -67.24 9.21
C GLN A 14 20.86 -65.80 9.73
N GLN A 15 21.30 -64.83 8.93
CA GLN A 15 21.30 -63.39 9.24
C GLN A 15 20.99 -62.59 7.97
N VAL A 16 20.29 -61.47 8.12
CA VAL A 16 19.95 -60.53 7.03
C VAL A 16 20.26 -59.12 7.52
N GLN A 17 21.00 -58.35 6.72
CA GLN A 17 21.29 -56.95 7.03
C GLN A 17 20.12 -56.05 6.61
N VAL A 18 19.96 -54.90 7.26
CA VAL A 18 18.89 -53.93 6.92
C VAL A 18 19.01 -53.49 5.45
N ALA A 19 20.23 -53.30 4.96
CA ALA A 19 20.49 -52.95 3.55
C ALA A 19 19.97 -54.02 2.56
N ASP A 20 20.01 -55.30 2.92
CA ASP A 20 19.47 -56.38 2.08
C ASP A 20 17.93 -56.35 2.05
N VAL A 21 17.31 -55.91 3.16
CA VAL A 21 15.86 -55.71 3.24
C VAL A 21 15.46 -54.52 2.37
N GLU A 22 16.14 -53.40 2.51
CA GLU A 22 15.90 -52.19 1.72
C GLU A 22 16.03 -52.48 0.22
N ALA A 23 17.12 -53.13 -0.21
CA ALA A 23 17.34 -53.48 -1.61
C ALA A 23 16.28 -54.44 -2.18
N ALA A 24 15.69 -55.30 -1.34
CA ALA A 24 14.62 -56.20 -1.76
C ALA A 24 13.25 -55.50 -1.86
N LEU A 25 13.01 -54.48 -1.03
CA LEU A 25 11.72 -53.77 -0.98
C LEU A 25 11.66 -52.58 -1.95
N GLU A 26 12.80 -51.92 -2.23
CA GLU A 26 12.89 -50.79 -3.15
C GLU A 26 12.20 -51.03 -4.51
N PRO A 27 12.44 -52.14 -5.25
CA PRO A 27 11.78 -52.36 -6.54
C PRO A 27 10.26 -52.57 -6.42
N LEU A 28 9.77 -53.04 -5.26
CA LEU A 28 8.32 -53.18 -5.03
C LEU A 28 7.67 -51.82 -4.82
N VAL A 29 8.32 -50.93 -4.06
CA VAL A 29 7.88 -49.54 -3.84
C VAL A 29 7.92 -48.75 -5.14
N GLN A 30 9.03 -48.81 -5.88
CA GLN A 30 9.17 -48.16 -7.18
C GLN A 30 8.08 -48.64 -8.15
N ARG A 31 7.83 -49.94 -8.24
CA ARG A 31 6.79 -50.48 -9.12
C ARG A 31 5.40 -49.96 -8.77
N ALA A 32 5.02 -49.96 -7.49
CA ALA A 32 3.71 -49.48 -7.06
C ALA A 32 3.52 -47.98 -7.36
N VAL A 33 4.57 -47.19 -7.16
CA VAL A 33 4.60 -45.76 -7.49
C VAL A 33 4.49 -45.54 -9.00
N TRP A 34 5.26 -46.27 -9.81
CA TRP A 34 5.26 -46.13 -11.28
C TRP A 34 3.94 -46.58 -11.91
N GLU A 35 3.31 -47.63 -11.39
CA GLU A 35 2.00 -48.09 -11.87
C GLU A 35 0.92 -47.04 -11.64
N PHE A 36 0.97 -46.32 -10.51
CA PHE A 36 0.05 -45.23 -10.22
C PHE A 36 0.36 -43.98 -11.06
N VAL A 37 1.61 -43.53 -11.09
CA VAL A 37 2.02 -42.33 -11.86
C VAL A 37 1.79 -42.54 -13.36
N GLY A 38 2.01 -43.75 -13.87
CA GLY A 38 1.78 -44.10 -15.27
C GLY A 38 0.31 -44.11 -15.70
N GLN A 39 -0.63 -44.12 -14.75
CA GLN A 39 -2.08 -44.04 -15.03
C GLN A 39 -2.62 -42.61 -15.02
N LEU A 40 -1.83 -41.63 -14.58
CA LEU A 40 -2.25 -40.25 -14.45
C LEU A 40 -1.75 -39.38 -15.61
N SER A 41 -2.54 -38.40 -16.01
CA SER A 41 -2.07 -37.35 -16.89
C SER A 41 -1.20 -36.34 -16.12
N ILE A 42 -0.36 -35.58 -16.84
CA ILE A 42 0.47 -34.53 -16.23
C ILE A 42 -0.40 -33.47 -15.54
N GLU A 43 -1.59 -33.18 -16.08
CA GLU A 43 -2.55 -32.25 -15.49
C GLU A 43 -3.14 -32.80 -14.17
N ASP A 44 -3.37 -34.11 -14.11
CA ASP A 44 -3.85 -34.75 -12.89
C ASP A 44 -2.80 -34.71 -11.79
N LEU A 45 -1.51 -34.89 -12.10
CA LEU A 45 -0.41 -34.86 -11.11
C LEU A 45 -0.28 -33.53 -10.35
N VAL A 46 -0.81 -32.43 -10.92
CA VAL A 46 -0.68 -31.07 -10.38
C VAL A 46 -1.90 -30.66 -9.54
N GLN A 47 -2.99 -31.43 -9.55
CA GLN A 47 -4.17 -31.11 -8.74
C GLN A 47 -3.90 -31.25 -7.24
N GLU A 48 -4.48 -30.36 -6.44
CA GLU A 48 -4.42 -30.44 -4.98
C GLU A 48 -4.97 -31.80 -4.49
N GLY A 49 -4.19 -32.49 -3.66
CA GLY A 49 -4.58 -33.77 -3.06
C GLY A 49 -4.15 -35.03 -3.82
N ILE A 50 -3.34 -34.94 -4.88
CA ILE A 50 -2.74 -36.14 -5.52
C ILE A 50 -1.87 -36.94 -4.56
N ALA A 51 -1.07 -36.25 -3.73
CA ALA A 51 -0.20 -36.92 -2.75
C ALA A 51 -1.00 -37.84 -1.82
N ARG A 52 -2.22 -37.43 -1.43
CA ARG A 52 -3.11 -38.24 -0.58
C ARG A 52 -3.71 -39.42 -1.34
N ARG A 53 -4.23 -39.19 -2.55
CA ARG A 53 -4.78 -40.27 -3.41
C ARG A 53 -3.71 -41.31 -3.76
N MET A 54 -2.49 -40.85 -4.02
CA MET A 54 -1.34 -41.70 -4.32
C MET A 54 -0.92 -42.49 -3.08
N ALA A 55 -0.86 -41.86 -1.91
CA ALA A 55 -0.56 -42.54 -0.66
C ALA A 55 -1.57 -43.67 -0.38
N ASP A 56 -2.88 -43.41 -0.50
CA ASP A 56 -3.93 -44.40 -0.24
C ASP A 56 -3.85 -45.62 -1.19
N GLN A 57 -3.58 -45.38 -2.48
CA GLN A 57 -3.52 -46.43 -3.49
C GLN A 57 -2.21 -47.24 -3.43
N VAL A 58 -1.10 -46.57 -3.16
CA VAL A 58 0.21 -47.21 -2.98
C VAL A 58 0.22 -47.98 -1.66
N ASP A 59 -0.40 -47.47 -0.60
CA ASP A 59 -0.59 -48.15 0.70
C ASP A 59 -1.29 -49.50 0.51
N THR A 60 -2.46 -49.50 -0.14
CA THR A 60 -3.22 -50.72 -0.44
C THR A 60 -2.37 -51.76 -1.22
N SER A 61 -1.59 -51.29 -2.20
CA SER A 61 -0.76 -52.16 -3.05
C SER A 61 0.44 -52.73 -2.30
N LEU A 62 1.11 -51.91 -1.47
CA LEU A 62 2.28 -52.31 -0.70
C LEU A 62 1.90 -53.18 0.49
N GLN A 63 0.78 -52.91 1.15
CA GLN A 63 0.27 -53.75 2.24
C GLN A 63 0.03 -55.19 1.77
N ALA A 64 -0.56 -55.35 0.58
CA ALA A 64 -0.78 -56.66 -0.03
C ALA A 64 0.55 -57.34 -0.42
N ALA A 65 1.53 -56.60 -0.95
CA ALA A 65 2.83 -57.12 -1.34
C ALA A 65 3.66 -57.55 -0.11
N PHE A 66 3.74 -56.70 0.92
CA PHE A 66 4.57 -56.91 2.11
C PHE A 66 4.02 -58.03 3.01
N SER A 67 2.69 -58.18 3.07
CA SER A 67 2.05 -59.29 3.79
C SER A 67 2.51 -60.66 3.30
N ARG A 68 2.82 -60.81 2.00
CA ARG A 68 3.34 -62.07 1.43
C ARG A 68 4.73 -62.42 1.96
N TYR A 69 5.52 -61.42 2.32
CA TYR A 69 6.86 -61.56 2.91
C TYR A 69 6.82 -61.53 4.45
N GLY A 70 5.63 -61.52 5.06
CA GLY A 70 5.47 -61.48 6.52
C GLY A 70 5.82 -60.14 7.17
N LEU A 71 5.97 -59.07 6.37
CA LEU A 71 6.23 -57.71 6.80
C LEU A 71 4.90 -56.95 6.98
N ASN A 72 4.84 -56.09 7.99
CA ASN A 72 3.70 -55.20 8.20
C ASN A 72 4.04 -53.81 7.64
N PHE A 73 3.21 -53.32 6.73
CA PHE A 73 3.30 -51.97 6.21
C PHE A 73 2.64 -50.99 7.20
N VAL A 74 3.23 -49.82 7.43
CA VAL A 74 2.77 -48.86 8.44
C VAL A 74 2.19 -47.60 7.80
N ASP A 75 2.96 -46.92 6.96
CA ASP A 75 2.55 -45.67 6.29
C ASP A 75 3.50 -45.36 5.12
N ILE A 76 3.03 -44.56 4.15
CA ILE A 76 3.85 -43.91 3.12
C ILE A 76 3.53 -42.44 3.06
N GLN A 77 4.56 -41.61 3.21
CA GLN A 77 4.45 -40.16 3.11
C GLN A 77 5.11 -39.68 1.83
N ILE A 78 4.30 -39.07 0.97
CA ILE A 78 4.78 -38.47 -0.28
C ILE A 78 5.07 -37.00 0.02
N VAL A 79 6.35 -36.66 0.03
CA VAL A 79 6.84 -35.33 0.44
C VAL A 79 6.60 -34.29 -0.65
N GLU A 80 6.86 -34.65 -1.91
CA GLU A 80 6.72 -33.72 -3.02
C GLU A 80 6.66 -34.43 -4.37
N ALA A 81 5.78 -33.97 -5.26
CA ALA A 81 5.76 -34.36 -6.66
C ALA A 81 6.04 -33.10 -7.50
N ARG A 82 7.15 -33.09 -8.25
CA ARG A 82 7.53 -31.96 -9.13
C ARG A 82 7.80 -32.45 -10.54
N HIS A 83 7.48 -31.61 -11.53
CA HIS A 83 7.80 -31.89 -12.93
C HIS A 83 8.42 -30.65 -13.58
N GLU A 84 9.75 -30.60 -13.62
CA GLU A 84 10.56 -29.43 -14.02
C GLU A 84 10.07 -28.77 -15.32
N LYS A 85 9.82 -29.56 -16.38
CA LYS A 85 9.39 -29.00 -17.69
C LYS A 85 7.96 -28.47 -17.72
N PHE A 86 7.09 -28.96 -16.83
CA PHE A 86 5.70 -28.52 -16.77
C PHE A 86 5.60 -27.23 -15.96
N ASP A 87 6.36 -27.16 -14.86
CA ASP A 87 6.48 -25.98 -14.03
C ASP A 87 7.08 -24.80 -14.83
N GLU A 88 8.10 -25.05 -15.65
CA GLU A 88 8.65 -24.05 -16.59
C GLU A 88 7.63 -23.57 -17.63
N LEU A 89 6.78 -24.47 -18.14
CA LEU A 89 5.73 -24.10 -19.10
C LEU A 89 4.65 -23.24 -18.44
N GLN A 90 4.22 -23.60 -17.23
CA GLN A 90 3.24 -22.80 -16.47
C GLN A 90 3.78 -21.40 -16.18
N GLN A 91 5.05 -21.30 -15.78
CA GLN A 91 5.70 -20.01 -15.56
C GLN A 91 5.72 -19.16 -16.84
N LYS A 92 6.13 -19.72 -17.98
CA LYS A 92 6.13 -19.02 -19.27
C LYS A 92 4.73 -18.62 -19.74
N THR A 93 3.72 -19.45 -19.45
CA THR A 93 2.33 -19.16 -19.83
C THR A 93 1.75 -18.05 -18.95
N GLY A 94 2.09 -18.03 -17.65
CA GLY A 94 1.74 -16.95 -16.73
C GLY A 94 2.44 -15.64 -17.07
N GLU A 95 3.73 -15.68 -17.39
CA GLU A 95 4.49 -14.52 -17.88
C GLU A 95 3.88 -13.96 -19.18
N ALA A 96 3.57 -14.83 -20.15
CA ALA A 96 2.91 -14.43 -21.40
C ALA A 96 1.52 -13.85 -21.18
N TRP A 97 0.75 -14.38 -20.22
CA TRP A 97 -0.56 -13.86 -19.85
C TRP A 97 -0.47 -12.47 -19.20
N LEU A 98 0.51 -12.25 -18.32
CA LEU A 98 0.77 -10.94 -17.69
C LEU A 98 1.22 -9.91 -18.73
N ILE A 99 2.12 -10.29 -19.66
CA ILE A 99 2.56 -9.42 -20.76
C ILE A 99 1.39 -9.07 -21.68
N ARG A 100 0.55 -10.04 -22.05
CA ARG A 100 -0.62 -9.81 -22.89
C ARG A 100 -1.62 -8.85 -22.24
N ARG A 101 -1.88 -9.01 -20.95
CA ARG A 101 -2.76 -8.12 -20.19
C ARG A 101 -2.19 -6.70 -20.07
N GLY A 102 -0.86 -6.58 -19.91
CA GLY A 102 -0.17 -5.28 -19.92
C GLY A 102 -0.28 -4.57 -21.28
N ILE A 103 -0.08 -5.31 -22.38
CA ILE A 103 -0.23 -4.79 -23.74
C ILE A 103 -1.67 -4.39 -24.03
N GLU A 104 -2.67 -5.16 -23.59
CA GLU A 104 -4.09 -4.81 -23.76
C GLU A 104 -4.48 -3.55 -22.96
N GLN A 105 -3.93 -3.35 -21.76
CA GLN A 105 -4.14 -2.13 -20.97
C GLN A 105 -3.44 -0.91 -21.59
N GLN A 106 -2.21 -1.08 -22.10
CA GLN A 106 -1.51 -0.01 -22.81
C GLN A 106 -2.18 0.32 -24.15
N ALA A 107 -2.60 -0.68 -24.92
CA ALA A 107 -3.32 -0.47 -26.17
C ALA A 107 -4.66 0.24 -25.94
N ALA A 108 -5.40 -0.08 -24.87
CA ALA A 108 -6.63 0.63 -24.52
C ALA A 108 -6.38 2.09 -24.11
N LEU A 109 -5.28 2.37 -23.40
CA LEU A 109 -4.88 3.74 -23.08
C LEU A 109 -4.45 4.50 -24.35
N ASP A 110 -3.59 3.90 -25.17
CA ASP A 110 -3.10 4.46 -26.43
C ASP A 110 -4.24 4.69 -27.44
N GLU A 111 -5.26 3.83 -27.46
CA GLU A 111 -6.48 4.02 -28.27
C GLU A 111 -7.23 5.27 -27.82
N VAL A 112 -7.47 5.44 -26.52
CA VAL A 112 -8.13 6.64 -25.95
C VAL A 112 -7.31 7.92 -26.20
N TYR A 113 -5.98 7.87 -26.04
CA TYR A 113 -5.11 9.00 -26.34
C TYR A 113 -5.12 9.35 -27.84
N SER A 114 -5.05 8.33 -28.71
CA SER A 114 -5.11 8.52 -30.16
C SER A 114 -6.47 9.03 -30.63
N GLU A 115 -7.57 8.64 -29.98
CA GLU A 115 -8.91 9.18 -30.25
C GLU A 115 -9.02 10.65 -29.85
N GLN A 116 -8.50 11.03 -28.68
CA GLN A 116 -8.49 12.44 -28.25
C GLN A 116 -7.63 13.31 -29.17
N GLU A 117 -6.46 12.82 -29.59
CA GLU A 117 -5.60 13.51 -30.54
C GLU A 117 -6.24 13.61 -31.93
N ARG A 118 -6.89 12.54 -32.41
CA ARG A 118 -7.68 12.55 -33.65
C ARG A 118 -8.83 13.55 -33.59
N MET A 119 -9.57 13.59 -32.48
CA MET A 119 -10.65 14.56 -32.28
C MET A 119 -10.12 16.00 -32.26
N ARG A 120 -8.96 16.23 -31.64
CA ARG A 120 -8.29 17.54 -31.65
C ARG A 120 -7.85 17.95 -33.06
N LEU A 121 -7.23 17.05 -33.81
CA LEU A 121 -6.81 17.28 -35.20
C LEU A 121 -8.02 17.54 -36.10
N TYR A 122 -9.07 16.71 -35.99
CA TYR A 122 -10.32 16.88 -36.74
C TYR A 122 -10.99 18.23 -36.44
N GLN A 123 -11.00 18.67 -35.18
CA GLN A 123 -11.49 20.00 -34.82
C GLN A 123 -10.65 21.13 -35.42
N GLN A 124 -9.32 20.97 -35.47
CA GLN A 124 -8.42 21.95 -36.07
C GLN A 124 -8.62 22.02 -37.59
N GLU A 125 -8.66 20.89 -38.28
CA GLU A 125 -8.92 20.81 -39.72
C GLU A 125 -10.27 21.46 -40.06
N ARG A 126 -11.32 21.12 -39.30
CA ARG A 126 -12.65 21.72 -39.47
C ARG A 126 -12.65 23.24 -39.26
N GLU A 127 -11.87 23.76 -38.31
CA GLU A 127 -11.71 25.22 -38.12
C GLU A 127 -10.99 25.87 -39.30
N HIS A 128 -9.93 25.24 -39.81
CA HIS A 128 -9.21 25.70 -41.00
C HIS A 128 -10.11 25.71 -42.24
N GLU A 129 -10.92 24.67 -42.45
CA GLU A 129 -11.90 24.60 -43.53
C GLU A 129 -12.91 25.75 -43.44
N LEU A 130 -13.49 25.98 -42.25
CA LEU A 130 -14.44 27.07 -42.05
C LEU A 130 -13.81 28.45 -42.28
N ARG A 131 -12.55 28.66 -41.88
CA ARG A 131 -11.82 29.92 -42.17
C ARG A 131 -11.63 30.13 -43.68
N VAL A 132 -11.25 29.08 -44.41
CA VAL A 132 -11.09 29.15 -45.87
C VAL A 132 -12.42 29.44 -46.56
N LEU A 133 -13.49 28.74 -46.17
CA LEU A 133 -14.83 28.97 -46.73
C LEU A 133 -15.36 30.37 -46.38
N ALA A 134 -15.12 30.86 -45.17
CA ALA A 134 -15.51 32.22 -44.76
C ALA A 134 -14.81 33.30 -45.60
N ALA A 135 -13.55 33.10 -45.97
CA ALA A 135 -12.81 34.02 -46.85
C ALA A 135 -13.42 34.11 -48.26
N GLN A 136 -14.03 33.02 -48.75
CA GLN A 136 -14.66 32.93 -50.07
C GLN A 136 -16.09 33.54 -50.13
N VAL A 137 -16.72 33.83 -48.99
CA VAL A 137 -17.99 34.57 -48.96
C VAL A 137 -17.70 36.03 -49.34
N GLU A 138 -18.45 36.66 -50.24
CA GLU A 138 -18.07 37.94 -50.90
C GLU A 138 -18.85 39.16 -50.37
N THR A 139 -19.96 38.95 -49.67
CA THR A 139 -20.77 40.07 -49.18
C THR A 139 -20.19 40.63 -47.89
N ASP A 140 -19.89 41.93 -47.87
CA ASP A 140 -19.25 42.62 -46.73
C ASP A 140 -20.00 42.43 -45.40
N ALA A 141 -21.33 42.31 -45.43
CA ALA A 141 -22.15 42.09 -44.25
C ALA A 141 -22.01 40.67 -43.67
N LEU A 142 -21.93 39.64 -44.51
CA LEU A 142 -21.70 38.26 -44.06
C LEU A 142 -20.26 38.07 -43.64
N ARG A 143 -19.29 38.63 -44.38
CA ARG A 143 -17.87 38.64 -43.98
C ARG A 143 -17.67 39.21 -42.58
N LYS A 144 -18.31 40.35 -42.27
CA LYS A 144 -18.24 40.97 -40.93
C LYS A 144 -18.84 40.11 -39.82
N ARG A 145 -19.95 39.41 -40.09
CA ARG A 145 -20.57 38.49 -39.11
C ARG A 145 -19.72 37.25 -38.89
N LEU A 146 -19.22 36.65 -39.97
CA LEU A 146 -18.34 35.48 -39.91
C LEU A 146 -17.01 35.84 -39.22
N SER A 147 -16.42 37.00 -39.51
CA SER A 147 -15.19 37.45 -38.84
C SER A 147 -15.41 37.71 -37.36
N ALA A 148 -16.54 38.29 -36.96
CA ALA A 148 -16.85 38.52 -35.54
C ALA A 148 -17.03 37.20 -34.76
N ARG A 149 -17.64 36.18 -35.38
CA ARG A 149 -17.78 34.84 -34.79
C ARG A 149 -16.45 34.09 -34.75
N LEU A 150 -15.61 34.20 -35.78
CA LEU A 150 -14.25 33.65 -35.79
C LEU A 150 -13.38 34.29 -34.71
N ASP A 151 -13.40 35.62 -34.59
CA ASP A 151 -12.70 36.35 -33.52
C ASP A 151 -13.17 35.88 -32.13
N ARG A 152 -14.45 35.52 -31.98
CA ARG A 152 -15.00 35.01 -30.72
C ARG A 152 -14.51 33.59 -30.39
N ILE A 153 -14.38 32.72 -31.39
CA ILE A 153 -13.76 31.40 -31.23
C ILE A 153 -12.29 31.55 -30.81
N ASP A 154 -11.58 32.52 -31.37
CA ASP A 154 -10.19 32.80 -31.00
C ASP A 154 -10.09 33.24 -29.52
N VAL A 155 -11.02 34.08 -29.05
CA VAL A 155 -11.11 34.45 -27.61
C VAL A 155 -11.38 33.21 -26.74
N GLN A 156 -12.29 32.32 -27.14
CA GLN A 156 -12.55 31.07 -26.40
C GLN A 156 -11.34 30.13 -26.37
N ASN A 157 -10.57 30.08 -27.46
CA ASN A 157 -9.30 29.35 -27.51
C ASN A 157 -8.26 29.94 -26.55
N GLN A 158 -8.14 31.27 -26.52
CA GLN A 158 -7.27 31.97 -25.57
C GLN A 158 -7.69 31.72 -24.13
N ILE A 159 -9.00 31.71 -23.83
CA ILE A 159 -9.52 31.35 -22.50
C ILE A 159 -9.10 29.92 -22.14
N ARG A 160 -9.22 28.97 -23.06
CA ARG A 160 -8.81 27.57 -22.81
C ARG A 160 -7.30 27.44 -22.59
N GLU A 161 -6.49 28.09 -23.42
CA GLU A 161 -5.03 28.06 -23.30
C GLU A 161 -4.55 28.72 -22.00
N THR A 162 -5.19 29.82 -21.60
CA THR A 162 -4.89 30.49 -20.32
C THR A 162 -5.35 29.68 -19.12
N LEU A 163 -6.47 28.95 -19.21
CA LEU A 163 -6.93 28.01 -18.16
C LEU A 163 -6.03 26.81 -18.00
N ASN A 164 -5.42 26.35 -19.08
CA ASN A 164 -4.40 25.30 -19.06
C ASN A 164 -3.02 25.81 -18.61
N SER A 165 -2.81 27.12 -18.54
CA SER A 165 -1.56 27.73 -18.08
C SER A 165 -1.54 27.95 -16.56
N GLU A 166 -0.35 27.93 -15.95
CA GLU A 166 -0.17 28.23 -14.51
C GLU A 166 -0.64 29.64 -14.10
N LYS A 167 -0.85 30.54 -15.07
CA LYS A 167 -1.24 31.93 -14.83
C LYS A 167 -2.57 32.02 -14.07
N LEU A 168 -3.52 31.13 -14.36
CA LEU A 168 -4.81 31.06 -13.65
C LEU A 168 -4.76 30.24 -12.36
N ALA A 169 -3.64 29.58 -12.05
CA ALA A 169 -3.45 28.93 -10.76
C ALA A 169 -3.34 29.91 -9.59
N ARG A 170 -3.07 31.17 -9.91
CA ARG A 170 -2.94 32.27 -8.96
C ARG A 170 -4.25 33.03 -8.70
N LEU A 171 -5.34 32.71 -9.41
CA LEU A 171 -6.61 33.37 -9.20
C LEU A 171 -7.35 32.75 -8.01
N GLU A 172 -7.71 33.59 -7.04
CA GLU A 172 -8.33 33.20 -5.78
C GLU A 172 -9.80 33.63 -5.70
N SER A 173 -10.22 34.56 -6.56
CA SER A 173 -11.54 35.19 -6.51
C SER A 173 -12.28 35.18 -7.85
N ARG A 174 -13.61 35.07 -7.75
CA ARG A 174 -14.59 35.28 -8.83
C ARG A 174 -14.31 36.58 -9.60
N GLU A 175 -13.99 37.65 -8.87
CA GLU A 175 -13.77 38.97 -9.46
C GLU A 175 -12.47 39.01 -10.26
N GLN A 176 -11.44 38.31 -9.80
CA GLN A 176 -10.18 38.21 -10.52
C GLN A 176 -10.36 37.41 -11.82
N LEU A 177 -11.11 36.30 -11.79
CA LEU A 177 -11.43 35.54 -12.99
C LEU A 177 -12.24 36.37 -13.97
N LYS A 178 -13.25 37.09 -13.49
CA LYS A 178 -14.04 38.00 -14.32
C LYS A 178 -13.19 39.08 -14.97
N ASN A 179 -12.24 39.67 -14.24
CA ASN A 179 -11.34 40.69 -14.78
C ASN A 179 -10.39 40.12 -15.83
N GLU A 180 -9.77 38.97 -15.59
CA GLU A 180 -8.92 38.30 -16.58
C GLU A 180 -9.70 37.89 -17.84
N LEU A 181 -10.93 37.39 -17.69
CA LEU A 181 -11.79 37.08 -18.85
C LEU A 181 -12.13 38.35 -19.66
N LEU A 182 -12.36 39.49 -19.00
CA LEU A 182 -12.57 40.78 -19.67
C LEU A 182 -11.30 41.32 -20.32
N GLU A 183 -10.12 41.02 -19.77
CA GLU A 183 -8.83 41.39 -20.38
C GLU A 183 -8.50 40.55 -21.61
N LEU A 184 -8.91 39.28 -21.63
CA LEU A 184 -8.81 38.40 -22.80
C LEU A 184 -9.84 38.81 -23.87
N ASP A 185 -11.06 39.13 -23.46
CA ASP A 185 -12.12 39.62 -24.34
C ASP A 185 -12.11 41.14 -24.53
N ARG A 186 -10.99 41.69 -25.01
CA ARG A 186 -10.82 43.15 -25.22
C ARG A 186 -11.86 43.75 -26.17
N LYS A 187 -12.40 42.94 -27.08
CA LYS A 187 -13.41 43.32 -28.07
C LYS A 187 -14.84 43.14 -27.58
N ARG A 188 -15.06 42.60 -26.36
CA ARG A 188 -16.38 42.28 -25.77
C ARG A 188 -17.25 41.43 -26.70
N LEU A 189 -16.66 40.40 -27.27
CA LEU A 189 -17.29 39.47 -28.19
C LEU A 189 -18.11 38.40 -27.46
N LEU A 190 -17.79 38.09 -26.21
CA LEU A 190 -18.55 37.14 -25.40
C LEU A 190 -19.86 37.76 -24.93
N ARG A 191 -20.94 36.96 -24.93
CA ARG A 191 -22.21 37.40 -24.34
C ARG A 191 -22.06 37.48 -22.83
N LYS A 192 -22.84 38.37 -22.19
CA LYS A 192 -22.87 38.47 -20.72
C LYS A 192 -23.25 37.15 -20.06
N GLU A 193 -24.23 36.46 -20.64
CA GLU A 193 -24.69 35.13 -20.19
C GLU A 193 -23.55 34.11 -20.18
N GLU A 194 -22.67 34.12 -21.19
CA GLU A 194 -21.56 33.17 -21.31
C GLU A 194 -20.46 33.47 -20.30
N LEU A 195 -20.21 34.75 -20.07
CA LEU A 195 -19.25 35.21 -19.08
C LEU A 195 -19.74 34.86 -17.66
N ASP A 196 -21.05 35.02 -17.41
CA ASP A 196 -21.67 34.64 -16.15
C ASP A 196 -21.69 33.10 -15.97
N GLU A 197 -21.94 32.31 -17.01
CA GLU A 197 -21.85 30.84 -16.97
C GLU A 197 -20.44 30.34 -16.62
N LEU A 198 -19.41 30.91 -17.24
CA LEU A 198 -18.01 30.58 -16.95
C LEU A 198 -17.66 30.92 -15.49
N VAL A 199 -18.13 32.07 -15.00
CA VAL A 199 -17.86 32.55 -13.65
C VAL A 199 -18.66 31.76 -12.59
N GLU A 200 -19.90 31.38 -12.86
CA GLU A 200 -20.70 30.51 -11.97
C GLU A 200 -20.16 29.07 -11.96
N GLY A 201 -19.71 28.55 -13.10
CA GLY A 201 -19.04 27.25 -13.19
C GLY A 201 -17.79 27.18 -12.30
N PHE A 202 -17.02 28.27 -12.24
CA PHE A 202 -15.88 28.40 -11.32
C PHE A 202 -16.31 28.45 -9.84
N LYS A 203 -17.40 29.15 -9.52
CA LYS A 203 -17.89 29.34 -8.15
C LYS A 203 -18.42 28.04 -7.53
N GLN A 204 -19.15 27.24 -8.31
CA GLN A 204 -19.77 26.00 -7.84
C GLN A 204 -18.75 24.95 -7.37
N ARG A 205 -17.50 25.04 -7.82
CA ARG A 205 -16.42 24.07 -7.52
C ARG A 205 -15.26 24.70 -6.74
N LYS A 206 -15.53 25.72 -5.91
CA LYS A 206 -14.49 26.48 -5.19
C LYS A 206 -13.64 25.62 -4.22
N GLU A 207 -14.13 24.45 -3.82
CA GLU A 207 -13.46 23.56 -2.86
C GLU A 207 -12.23 22.87 -3.48
N ASP A 208 -12.25 22.57 -4.79
CA ASP A 208 -11.11 22.03 -5.52
C ASP A 208 -10.79 22.87 -6.76
N ARG A 209 -9.62 23.53 -6.72
CA ARG A 209 -9.13 24.43 -7.76
C ARG A 209 -8.88 23.73 -9.09
N GLY A 210 -8.55 22.44 -9.09
CA GLY A 210 -8.35 21.65 -10.30
C GLY A 210 -9.68 21.43 -11.02
N THR A 211 -10.67 20.91 -10.29
CA THR A 211 -12.00 20.61 -10.84
C THR A 211 -12.76 21.87 -11.26
N ALA A 212 -12.54 23.01 -10.60
CA ALA A 212 -13.08 24.30 -11.04
C ALA A 212 -12.54 24.73 -12.41
N ARG A 213 -11.25 24.53 -12.67
CA ARG A 213 -10.65 24.86 -13.97
C ARG A 213 -11.14 23.94 -15.07
N GLU A 214 -11.16 22.64 -14.81
CA GLU A 214 -11.69 21.64 -15.75
C GLU A 214 -13.14 21.94 -16.12
N ALA A 215 -13.97 22.35 -15.15
CA ALA A 215 -15.34 22.75 -15.42
C ALA A 215 -15.43 24.00 -16.30
N VAL A 216 -14.63 25.03 -16.07
CA VAL A 216 -14.60 26.23 -16.93
C VAL A 216 -14.09 25.89 -18.33
N VAL A 217 -13.07 25.03 -18.45
CA VAL A 217 -12.56 24.53 -19.74
C VAL A 217 -13.62 23.74 -20.49
N ALA A 218 -14.39 22.90 -19.79
CA ALA A 218 -15.48 22.13 -20.37
C ALA A 218 -16.59 23.05 -20.88
N ILE A 219 -17.00 24.06 -20.09
CA ILE A 219 -18.01 25.06 -20.50
C ILE A 219 -17.52 25.84 -21.72
N ALA A 220 -16.28 26.34 -21.71
CA ALA A 220 -15.71 27.06 -22.84
C ALA A 220 -15.62 26.19 -24.11
N SER A 221 -15.31 24.90 -23.96
CA SER A 221 -15.24 23.96 -25.09
C SER A 221 -16.63 23.65 -25.67
N LEU A 222 -17.65 23.53 -24.83
CA LEU A 222 -19.04 23.36 -25.28
C LEU A 222 -19.55 24.60 -26.01
N GLN A 223 -19.31 25.80 -25.45
CA GLN A 223 -19.65 27.07 -26.09
C GLN A 223 -18.95 27.23 -27.45
N ARG A 224 -17.68 26.82 -27.55
CA ARG A 224 -16.95 26.79 -28.84
C ARG A 224 -17.55 25.82 -29.84
N GLY A 225 -17.91 24.62 -29.40
CA GLY A 225 -18.57 23.61 -30.25
C GLY A 225 -19.86 24.16 -30.88
N ARG A 226 -20.68 24.81 -30.06
CA ARG A 226 -21.90 25.49 -30.51
C ARG A 226 -21.62 26.56 -31.57
N GLU A 227 -20.65 27.45 -31.33
CA GLU A 227 -20.31 28.51 -32.27
C GLU A 227 -19.79 27.98 -33.61
N LEU A 228 -19.00 26.90 -33.60
CA LEU A 228 -18.51 26.25 -34.81
C LEU A 228 -19.63 25.61 -35.64
N GLU A 229 -20.62 25.00 -34.99
CA GLU A 229 -21.78 24.42 -35.68
C GLU A 229 -22.69 25.49 -36.27
N GLU A 230 -22.97 26.55 -35.51
CA GLU A 230 -23.75 27.68 -36.02
C GLU A 230 -23.03 28.34 -37.21
N LEU A 231 -21.71 28.54 -37.14
CA LEU A 231 -20.90 29.08 -38.22
C LEU A 231 -20.97 28.23 -39.49
N ARG A 232 -20.90 26.91 -39.35
CA ARG A 232 -21.00 25.99 -40.48
C ARG A 232 -22.35 26.13 -41.19
N GLU A 233 -23.45 26.11 -40.45
CA GLU A 233 -24.78 26.27 -41.04
C GLU A 233 -24.95 27.65 -41.69
N GLU A 234 -24.32 28.71 -41.16
CA GLU A 234 -24.30 30.03 -41.80
C GLU A 234 -23.51 30.06 -43.10
N ILE A 235 -22.36 29.40 -43.16
CA ILE A 235 -21.53 29.29 -44.37
C ILE A 235 -22.21 28.42 -45.44
N ASP A 236 -22.76 27.27 -45.05
CA ASP A 236 -23.48 26.35 -45.94
C ASP A 236 -24.74 27.03 -46.51
N HIS A 237 -25.46 27.80 -45.70
CA HIS A 237 -26.60 28.57 -46.18
C HIS A 237 -26.17 29.72 -47.11
N ALA A 238 -25.13 30.48 -46.76
CA ALA A 238 -24.63 31.59 -47.58
C ALA A 238 -24.12 31.11 -48.95
N SER A 239 -23.42 29.99 -49.00
CA SER A 239 -22.95 29.39 -50.26
C SER A 239 -24.10 28.91 -51.15
N ARG A 240 -25.13 28.28 -50.58
CA ARG A 240 -26.35 27.89 -51.32
C ARG A 240 -27.13 29.10 -51.82
N LEU A 241 -27.32 30.11 -50.98
CA LEU A 241 -28.02 31.33 -51.37
C LEU A 241 -27.31 32.00 -52.55
N LYS A 242 -25.98 32.09 -52.50
CA LYS A 242 -25.17 32.61 -53.61
C LYS A 242 -25.35 31.83 -54.91
N ALA A 243 -25.38 30.50 -54.85
CA ALA A 243 -25.59 29.67 -56.02
C ALA A 243 -26.96 29.98 -56.67
N VAL A 244 -28.02 30.02 -55.86
CA VAL A 244 -29.37 30.36 -56.31
C VAL A 244 -29.45 31.80 -56.84
N GLU A 245 -28.82 32.78 -56.17
CA GLU A 245 -28.75 34.17 -56.62
C GLU A 245 -28.03 34.31 -57.98
N HIS A 246 -26.95 33.55 -58.18
CA HIS A 246 -26.24 33.53 -59.46
C HIS A 246 -27.11 32.94 -60.58
N GLU A 247 -27.82 31.85 -60.31
CA GLU A 247 -28.75 31.26 -61.28
C GLU A 247 -29.92 32.18 -61.61
N ILE A 248 -30.46 32.90 -60.61
CA ILE A 248 -31.46 33.96 -60.83
C ILE A 248 -30.89 35.07 -61.71
N ALA A 249 -29.65 35.50 -61.46
CA ALA A 249 -28.99 36.52 -62.27
C ALA A 249 -28.79 36.06 -63.72
N LEU A 250 -28.36 34.81 -63.94
CA LEU A 250 -28.25 34.21 -65.27
C LEU A 250 -29.62 34.12 -65.96
N ALA A 251 -30.66 33.65 -65.26
CA ALA A 251 -32.02 33.58 -65.79
C ALA A 251 -32.53 34.97 -66.24
N LYS A 252 -32.23 36.03 -65.48
CA LYS A 252 -32.58 37.43 -65.82
C LYS A 252 -31.91 37.95 -67.09
N THR A 253 -30.74 37.43 -67.46
CA THR A 253 -30.06 37.85 -68.71
C THR A 253 -30.75 37.34 -69.97
N CYS A 254 -31.59 36.30 -69.85
CA CYS A 254 -32.26 35.65 -70.95
C CYS A 254 -33.79 35.77 -70.79
N ALA A 255 -34.41 36.75 -71.46
CA ALA A 255 -35.84 37.04 -71.35
C ALA A 255 -36.74 36.06 -72.15
N THR A 256 -36.74 34.78 -71.76
CA THR A 256 -37.69 33.77 -72.28
C THR A 256 -38.74 33.43 -71.22
N ARG A 257 -39.93 33.01 -71.68
CA ARG A 257 -41.03 32.61 -70.78
C ARG A 257 -40.66 31.45 -69.85
N ASP A 258 -39.82 30.53 -70.33
CA ASP A 258 -39.32 29.40 -69.56
C ASP A 258 -38.35 29.86 -68.45
N ASN A 259 -37.55 30.90 -68.71
CA ASN A 259 -36.66 31.49 -67.70
C ASN A 259 -37.40 32.27 -66.63
N GLU A 260 -38.53 32.91 -66.95
CA GLU A 260 -39.39 33.54 -65.93
C GLU A 260 -40.03 32.51 -65.01
N ALA A 261 -40.42 31.34 -65.54
CA ALA A 261 -40.93 30.23 -64.74
C ALA A 261 -39.84 29.64 -63.85
N TRP A 262 -38.64 29.45 -64.40
CA TRP A 262 -37.45 29.00 -63.67
C TRP A 262 -37.05 29.96 -62.55
N GLN A 263 -37.08 31.27 -62.79
CA GLN A 263 -36.78 32.29 -61.78
C GLN A 263 -37.74 32.19 -60.57
N ARG A 264 -39.04 32.02 -60.80
CA ARG A 264 -40.02 31.86 -59.70
C ARG A 264 -39.76 30.60 -58.88
N GLU A 265 -39.26 29.54 -59.52
CA GLU A 265 -38.90 28.30 -58.83
C GLU A 265 -37.64 28.47 -57.98
N LEU A 266 -36.62 29.15 -58.50
CA LEU A 266 -35.42 29.51 -57.73
C LEU A 266 -35.72 30.44 -56.54
N GLU A 267 -36.65 31.40 -56.71
CA GLU A 267 -37.11 32.27 -55.62
C GLU A 267 -37.85 31.48 -54.53
N ARG A 268 -38.62 30.45 -54.90
CA ARG A 268 -39.23 29.52 -53.93
C ARG A 268 -38.17 28.69 -53.22
N GLU A 269 -37.21 28.15 -53.95
CA GLU A 269 -36.12 27.36 -53.38
C GLU A 269 -35.29 28.18 -52.37
N ALA A 270 -35.04 29.46 -52.66
CA ALA A 270 -34.40 30.39 -51.73
C ALA A 270 -35.22 30.59 -50.45
N ALA A 271 -36.54 30.83 -50.57
CA ALA A 271 -37.44 30.97 -49.42
C ALA A 271 -37.51 29.69 -48.57
N GLU A 272 -37.55 28.52 -49.21
CA GLU A 272 -37.48 27.25 -48.50
C GLU A 272 -36.12 27.02 -47.81
N ALA A 273 -35.02 27.45 -48.43
CA ALA A 273 -33.69 27.36 -47.83
C ALA A 273 -33.58 28.23 -46.57
N GLU A 274 -34.18 29.41 -46.56
CA GLU A 274 -34.30 30.25 -45.36
C GLU A 274 -35.15 29.57 -44.29
N HIS A 275 -36.31 29.02 -44.66
CA HIS A 275 -37.16 28.30 -43.72
C HIS A 275 -36.43 27.10 -43.10
N ARG A 276 -35.76 26.28 -43.92
CA ARG A 276 -34.93 25.16 -43.45
C ARG A 276 -33.83 25.61 -42.49
N ARG A 277 -33.18 26.75 -42.74
CA ARG A 277 -32.19 27.33 -41.83
C ARG A 277 -32.81 27.68 -40.49
N THR A 278 -33.98 28.33 -40.48
CA THR A 278 -34.65 28.69 -39.22
C THR A 278 -35.00 27.46 -38.39
N GLU A 279 -35.51 26.41 -39.03
CA GLU A 279 -35.84 25.16 -38.37
C GLU A 279 -34.60 24.41 -37.87
N ARG A 280 -33.52 24.36 -38.66
CA ARG A 280 -32.24 23.78 -38.19
C ARG A 280 -31.66 24.53 -37.01
N ARG A 281 -31.73 25.87 -37.03
CA ARG A 281 -31.26 26.70 -35.92
C ARG A 281 -32.05 26.43 -34.65
N LYS A 282 -33.39 26.35 -34.72
CA LYS A 282 -34.22 25.98 -33.57
C LYS A 282 -33.83 24.60 -33.03
N LYS A 283 -33.68 23.60 -33.91
CA LYS A 283 -33.24 22.25 -33.51
C LYS A 283 -31.86 22.25 -32.87
N LEU A 284 -30.93 23.04 -33.38
CA LEU A 284 -29.59 23.19 -32.80
C LEU A 284 -29.69 23.83 -31.40
N GLU A 285 -30.49 24.88 -31.25
CA GLU A 285 -30.75 25.53 -29.96
C GLU A 285 -31.38 24.55 -28.94
N GLU A 286 -32.36 23.75 -29.36
CA GLU A 286 -32.97 22.68 -28.54
C GLU A 286 -31.94 21.60 -28.15
N GLN A 287 -31.10 21.16 -29.09
CA GLN A 287 -30.03 20.19 -28.80
C GLN A 287 -29.04 20.73 -27.77
N TRP A 288 -28.64 22.00 -27.90
CA TRP A 288 -27.72 22.63 -26.95
C TRP A 288 -28.36 22.88 -25.59
N GLN A 289 -29.67 23.13 -25.52
CA GLN A 289 -30.41 23.16 -24.25
C GLN A 289 -30.37 21.80 -23.55
N LEU A 290 -30.65 20.71 -24.28
CA LEU A 290 -30.57 19.34 -23.73
C LEU A 290 -29.16 18.98 -23.26
N VAL A 291 -28.13 19.41 -23.99
CA VAL A 291 -26.72 19.23 -23.57
C VAL A 291 -26.43 20.04 -22.30
N GLY A 292 -26.97 21.25 -22.19
CA GLY A 292 -26.90 22.09 -20.99
C GLY A 292 -27.54 21.40 -19.78
N GLU A 293 -28.80 20.97 -19.91
CA GLU A 293 -29.55 20.26 -18.85
C GLU A 293 -28.85 18.97 -18.43
N ARG A 294 -28.34 18.18 -19.39
CA ARG A 294 -27.59 16.96 -19.10
C ARG A 294 -26.31 17.25 -18.31
N ASN A 295 -25.62 18.34 -18.62
CA ASN A 295 -24.43 18.75 -17.88
C ASN A 295 -24.78 19.27 -16.48
N GLU A 296 -25.90 19.98 -16.30
CA GLU A 296 -26.39 20.36 -14.98
C GLU A 296 -26.76 19.14 -14.13
N HIS A 297 -27.44 18.16 -14.72
CA HIS A 297 -27.73 16.88 -14.07
C HIS A 297 -26.46 16.15 -13.64
N ARG A 298 -25.46 16.04 -14.52
CA ARG A 298 -24.15 15.46 -14.16
C ARG A 298 -23.49 16.22 -13.02
N ARG A 299 -23.56 17.56 -13.01
CA ARG A 299 -23.01 18.36 -11.89
C ARG A 299 -23.72 18.07 -10.57
N LEU A 300 -25.03 17.84 -10.59
CA LEU A 300 -25.80 17.47 -9.40
C LEU A 300 -25.44 16.07 -8.90
N GLU A 301 -25.26 15.11 -9.81
CA GLU A 301 -24.79 13.76 -9.48
C GLU A 301 -23.38 13.79 -8.87
N ASP A 302 -22.42 14.46 -9.54
CA ASP A 302 -21.05 14.65 -9.02
C ASP A 302 -21.07 15.25 -7.60
N TRP A 303 -21.93 16.25 -7.36
CA TRP A 303 -22.05 16.89 -6.05
C TRP A 303 -22.64 15.95 -4.99
N GLN A 304 -23.66 15.15 -5.36
CA GLN A 304 -24.21 14.15 -4.46
C GLN A 304 -23.17 13.10 -4.06
N ASP A 305 -22.31 12.69 -4.99
CA ASP A 305 -21.22 11.75 -4.73
C ASP A 305 -20.19 12.35 -3.76
N VAL A 306 -19.81 13.62 -3.94
CA VAL A 306 -18.90 14.31 -3.00
C VAL A 306 -19.51 14.41 -1.60
N VAL A 307 -20.79 14.80 -1.49
CA VAL A 307 -21.50 14.83 -0.20
C VAL A 307 -21.60 13.44 0.42
N HIS A 308 -21.82 12.41 -0.38
CA HIS A 308 -21.84 11.02 0.09
C HIS A 308 -20.46 10.60 0.61
N GLN A 309 -19.38 10.87 -0.11
CA GLN A 309 -18.01 10.60 0.33
C GLN A 309 -17.69 11.31 1.65
N GLN A 310 -18.07 12.59 1.78
CA GLN A 310 -17.86 13.34 3.02
C GLN A 310 -18.62 12.73 4.20
N ARG A 311 -19.86 12.25 3.97
CA ARG A 311 -20.63 11.53 5.01
C ARG A 311 -19.98 10.20 5.38
N VAL A 312 -19.50 9.44 4.40
CA VAL A 312 -18.78 8.18 4.64
C VAL A 312 -17.54 8.45 5.51
N GLN A 313 -16.72 9.44 5.15
CA GLN A 313 -15.55 9.83 5.95
C GLN A 313 -15.92 10.28 7.37
N GLN A 314 -17.00 11.04 7.54
CA GLN A 314 -17.51 11.41 8.87
C GLN A 314 -17.89 10.18 9.69
N THR A 315 -18.61 9.22 9.09
CA THR A 315 -18.98 7.97 9.77
C THR A 315 -17.77 7.10 10.09
N GLU A 316 -16.76 7.06 9.23
CA GLU A 316 -15.51 6.34 9.47
C GLU A 316 -14.76 6.94 10.66
N ASN A 317 -14.63 8.27 10.70
CA ASN A 317 -14.00 8.98 11.82
C ASN A 317 -14.76 8.74 13.14
N GLU A 318 -16.10 8.78 13.11
CA GLU A 318 -16.93 8.47 14.29
C GLU A 318 -16.73 7.02 14.76
N LEU A 319 -16.65 6.07 13.84
CA LEU A 319 -16.36 4.66 14.15
C LEU A 319 -14.95 4.48 14.72
N GLU A 320 -13.96 5.21 14.21
CA GLU A 320 -12.59 5.18 14.76
C GLU A 320 -12.54 5.72 16.19
N VAL A 321 -13.23 6.84 16.46
CA VAL A 321 -13.34 7.38 17.82
C VAL A 321 -14.04 6.38 18.73
N ALA A 322 -15.15 5.77 18.29
CA ALA A 322 -15.86 4.76 19.06
C ALA A 322 -14.98 3.51 19.32
N ARG A 323 -14.19 3.06 18.34
CA ARG A 323 -13.22 1.96 18.51
C ARG A 323 -12.11 2.33 19.49
N ALA A 324 -11.61 3.56 19.46
CA ALA A 324 -10.62 4.03 20.41
C ALA A 324 -11.18 4.10 21.84
N GLU A 325 -12.44 4.52 22.00
CA GLU A 325 -13.12 4.52 23.30
C GLU A 325 -13.35 3.12 23.85
N THR A 326 -13.81 2.18 23.02
CA THR A 326 -13.98 0.78 23.44
C THR A 326 -12.64 0.15 23.81
N ALA A 327 -11.58 0.39 23.03
CA ALA A 327 -10.23 -0.06 23.35
C ALA A 327 -9.73 0.49 24.69
N ARG A 328 -9.98 1.78 24.98
CA ARG A 328 -9.65 2.38 26.29
C ARG A 328 -10.41 1.71 27.44
N ARG A 329 -11.71 1.40 27.26
CA ARG A 329 -12.51 0.70 28.27
C ARG A 329 -12.00 -0.72 28.52
N VAL A 330 -11.68 -1.46 27.47
CA VAL A 330 -11.10 -2.80 27.58
C VAL A 330 -9.76 -2.74 28.33
N ALA A 331 -8.87 -1.81 27.97
CA ALA A 331 -7.58 -1.66 28.65
C ALA A 331 -7.72 -1.29 30.15
N LEU A 332 -8.75 -0.53 30.53
CA LEU A 332 -9.05 -0.25 31.94
C LEU A 332 -9.51 -1.51 32.68
N LEU A 333 -10.42 -2.29 32.08
CA LEU A 333 -10.91 -3.55 32.66
C LEU A 333 -9.80 -4.61 32.76
N GLU A 334 -8.90 -4.69 31.78
CA GLU A 334 -7.73 -5.57 31.83
C GLU A 334 -6.76 -5.17 32.95
N ARG A 335 -6.57 -3.87 33.19
CA ARG A 335 -5.78 -3.38 34.34
C ARG A 335 -6.44 -3.71 35.67
N GLU A 336 -7.75 -3.56 35.78
CA GLU A 336 -8.50 -3.92 37.00
C GLU A 336 -8.46 -5.42 37.27
N THR A 337 -8.69 -6.26 36.26
CA THR A 337 -8.61 -7.73 36.41
C THR A 337 -7.19 -8.18 36.71
N SER A 338 -6.16 -7.57 36.11
CA SER A 338 -4.76 -7.84 36.44
C SER A 338 -4.42 -7.45 37.89
N ARG A 339 -4.94 -6.32 38.38
CA ARG A 339 -4.79 -5.92 39.79
C ARG A 339 -5.48 -6.91 40.72
N GLN A 340 -6.73 -7.27 40.46
CA GLN A 340 -7.45 -8.28 41.25
C GLN A 340 -6.72 -9.61 41.28
N SER A 341 -6.20 -10.08 40.14
CA SER A 341 -5.42 -11.31 40.09
C SER A 341 -4.11 -11.20 40.90
N SER A 342 -3.45 -10.04 40.89
CA SER A 342 -2.24 -9.80 41.69
C SER A 342 -2.56 -9.77 43.18
N ASP A 343 -3.65 -9.11 43.57
CA ASP A 343 -4.12 -9.04 44.95
C ASP A 343 -4.51 -10.43 45.46
N ASP A 344 -5.22 -11.22 44.66
CA ASP A 344 -5.56 -12.62 44.96
C ASP A 344 -4.30 -13.50 45.12
N GLN A 345 -3.27 -13.28 44.31
CA GLN A 345 -1.99 -13.98 44.46
C GLN A 345 -1.28 -13.58 45.75
N MET A 346 -1.27 -12.30 46.09
CA MET A 346 -0.69 -11.79 47.34
C MET A 346 -1.41 -12.36 48.56
N ASP A 347 -2.74 -12.39 48.55
CA ASP A 347 -3.56 -12.97 49.62
C ASP A 347 -3.31 -14.48 49.79
N ARG A 348 -3.18 -15.23 48.69
CA ARG A 348 -2.81 -16.65 48.74
C ARG A 348 -1.42 -16.84 49.34
N MET A 349 -0.45 -16.01 48.95
CA MET A 349 0.91 -16.04 49.50
C MET A 349 0.93 -15.70 51.00
N ALA A 350 0.18 -14.68 51.42
CA ALA A 350 0.05 -14.31 52.82
C ALA A 350 -0.56 -15.46 53.66
N ARG A 351 -1.61 -16.10 53.17
CA ARG A 351 -2.21 -17.28 53.84
C ARG A 351 -1.23 -18.45 53.93
N LEU A 352 -0.43 -18.70 52.89
CA LEU A 352 0.61 -19.73 52.94
C LEU A 352 1.70 -19.40 53.95
N GLN A 353 2.10 -18.13 54.06
CA GLN A 353 3.05 -17.68 55.07
C GLN A 353 2.49 -17.85 56.48
N GLU A 354 1.22 -17.50 56.71
CA GLU A 354 0.57 -17.72 58.01
C GLU A 354 0.48 -19.20 58.38
N LEU A 355 0.12 -20.07 57.43
CA LEU A 355 0.09 -21.53 57.63
C LEU A 355 1.47 -22.09 57.96
N ASN A 356 2.51 -21.63 57.24
CA ASN A 356 3.89 -22.01 57.54
C ASN A 356 4.32 -21.51 58.93
N ALA A 357 4.04 -20.24 59.27
CA ALA A 357 4.35 -19.69 60.58
C ALA A 357 3.58 -20.39 61.71
N ALA A 358 2.35 -20.83 61.47
CA ALA A 358 1.58 -21.64 62.42
C ALA A 358 2.18 -23.04 62.58
N ARG A 359 2.58 -23.68 61.47
CA ARG A 359 3.28 -24.97 61.48
C ARG A 359 4.60 -24.87 62.24
N ASP A 360 5.37 -23.81 62.01
CA ASP A 360 6.65 -23.60 62.68
C ASP A 360 6.47 -23.35 64.18
N ARG A 361 5.40 -22.62 64.58
CA ARG A 361 5.00 -22.50 65.99
C ARG A 361 4.65 -23.86 66.62
N GLN A 362 3.91 -24.72 65.91
CA GLN A 362 3.61 -26.07 66.41
C GLN A 362 4.86 -26.94 66.52
N LEU A 363 5.77 -26.84 65.55
CA LEU A 363 7.05 -27.55 65.59
C LEU A 363 7.91 -27.07 66.78
N ALA A 364 7.94 -25.76 67.03
CA ALA A 364 8.62 -25.18 68.19
C ALA A 364 8.01 -25.67 69.52
N GLU A 365 6.68 -25.67 69.65
CA GLU A 365 5.99 -26.18 70.85
C GLU A 365 6.25 -27.68 71.08
N LEU A 366 6.25 -28.48 70.01
CA LEU A 366 6.60 -29.90 70.09
C LEU A 366 8.06 -30.12 70.45
N ALA A 367 8.97 -29.26 69.97
CA ALA A 367 10.39 -29.29 70.32
C ALA A 367 10.60 -28.92 71.79
N GLU A 368 9.89 -27.92 72.30
CA GLU A 368 9.92 -27.53 73.71
C GLU A 368 9.42 -28.67 74.61
N ARG A 369 8.30 -29.30 74.26
CA ARG A 369 7.81 -30.50 74.97
C ARG A 369 8.79 -31.67 74.94
N ARG A 370 9.55 -31.83 73.86
CA ARG A 370 10.61 -32.84 73.76
C ARG A 370 11.80 -32.46 74.64
N ALA A 371 12.22 -31.20 74.64
CA ALA A 371 13.30 -30.68 75.47
C ALA A 371 12.97 -30.79 76.97
N ASP A 372 11.72 -30.56 77.37
CA ASP A 372 11.26 -30.79 78.75
C ASP A 372 11.26 -32.29 79.10
N GLY A 373 10.84 -33.14 78.16
CA GLY A 373 10.90 -34.59 78.29
C GLY A 373 12.32 -35.14 78.38
N GLU A 374 13.27 -34.53 77.68
CA GLU A 374 14.70 -34.86 77.74
C GLU A 374 15.34 -34.31 79.01
N SER A 375 15.03 -33.09 79.43
CA SER A 375 15.52 -32.49 80.68
C SER A 375 15.06 -33.28 81.90
N THR A 376 13.82 -33.78 81.90
CA THR A 376 13.32 -34.67 82.97
C THR A 376 13.95 -36.06 82.95
N ARG A 377 14.34 -36.57 81.77
CA ARG A 377 15.09 -37.83 81.64
C ARG A 377 16.56 -37.66 82.03
N GLU A 378 17.19 -36.55 81.68
CA GLU A 378 18.54 -36.15 82.09
C GLU A 378 18.61 -35.98 83.61
N LEU A 379 17.64 -35.30 84.23
CA LEU A 379 17.52 -35.19 85.69
C LEU A 379 17.38 -36.56 86.36
N ARG A 380 16.53 -37.45 85.83
CA ARG A 380 16.43 -38.84 86.33
C ARG A 380 17.70 -39.65 86.10
N LYS A 381 18.40 -39.43 84.99
CA LYS A 381 19.67 -40.09 84.66
C LYS A 381 20.78 -39.60 85.61
N LEU A 382 20.82 -38.32 85.93
CA LEU A 382 21.71 -37.73 86.93
C LEU A 382 21.40 -38.22 88.35
N GLU A 383 20.13 -38.40 88.69
CA GLU A 383 19.68 -38.97 89.97
C GLU A 383 20.06 -40.46 90.11
N ILE A 384 19.99 -41.23 89.02
CA ILE A 384 20.46 -42.62 88.95
C ILE A 384 22.01 -42.69 88.92
N MET A 385 22.69 -41.73 88.29
CA MET A 385 24.16 -41.65 88.26
C MET A 385 24.76 -41.20 89.60
N GLY A 386 24.03 -40.43 90.42
CA GLY A 386 24.42 -40.04 91.78
C GLY A 386 24.50 -41.20 92.78
N GLY A 387 23.93 -42.36 92.43
CA GLY A 387 24.00 -43.60 93.22
C GLY A 387 25.10 -44.58 92.82
N MET A 388 25.93 -44.28 91.81
CA MET A 388 26.94 -45.21 91.29
C MET A 388 28.32 -45.05 91.93
N ASN A 389 28.91 -46.16 92.40
CA ASN A 389 30.27 -46.24 92.92
C ASN A 389 31.32 -46.12 91.77
N ALA A 390 32.46 -45.49 92.05
CA ALA A 390 33.49 -45.00 91.11
C ALA A 390 34.08 -46.02 90.11
N LYS A 391 33.80 -47.32 90.27
CA LYS A 391 34.17 -48.37 89.29
C LYS A 391 33.16 -48.57 88.15
N ALA A 392 31.92 -48.07 88.27
CA ALA A 392 30.91 -48.13 87.20
C ALA A 392 30.97 -46.95 86.22
N LEU A 393 31.61 -45.83 86.61
CA LEU A 393 31.78 -44.62 85.80
C LEU A 393 32.89 -44.74 84.73
N ILE A 394 33.74 -45.77 84.79
CA ILE A 394 34.85 -45.96 83.85
C ILE A 394 34.45 -46.88 82.66
N ALA A 395 33.32 -47.58 82.74
CA ALA A 395 32.90 -48.55 81.71
C ALA A 395 31.95 -48.00 80.63
N THR A 396 31.61 -46.70 80.63
CA THR A 396 30.64 -46.10 79.68
C THR A 396 31.19 -44.97 78.81
N ALA A 397 32.49 -44.68 78.89
CA ALA A 397 33.13 -43.74 77.97
C ALA A 397 33.47 -44.46 76.65
N ASN A 398 32.65 -44.24 75.62
CA ASN A 398 32.94 -44.70 74.26
C ASN A 398 33.62 -43.60 73.42
N VAL A 399 34.38 -44.06 72.43
CA VAL A 399 35.44 -43.37 71.69
C VAL A 399 34.95 -42.30 70.67
N ASP A 400 33.65 -42.00 70.64
CA ASP A 400 33.04 -41.22 69.53
C ASP A 400 33.00 -39.70 69.74
N ASN A 401 33.39 -39.17 70.91
CA ASN A 401 33.39 -37.73 71.18
C ASN A 401 34.60 -36.96 70.60
N ALA A 402 35.62 -37.65 70.09
CA ALA A 402 36.74 -37.01 69.40
C ALA A 402 36.50 -36.84 67.89
N ALA A 403 35.59 -37.61 67.28
CA ALA A 403 35.26 -37.49 65.86
C ALA A 403 34.22 -36.38 65.55
N LEU A 404 33.34 -36.07 66.51
CA LEU A 404 32.33 -35.03 66.39
C LEU A 404 32.90 -33.60 66.50
N LEU A 405 34.04 -33.40 67.17
CA LEU A 405 34.69 -32.09 67.23
C LEU A 405 35.48 -31.78 65.94
N ALA A 406 35.98 -32.79 65.23
CA ALA A 406 36.66 -32.62 63.94
C ALA A 406 35.69 -32.34 62.77
N SER A 407 34.45 -32.86 62.83
CA SER A 407 33.43 -32.60 61.81
C SER A 407 32.72 -31.24 61.98
N VAL A 408 32.68 -30.70 63.20
CA VAL A 408 32.12 -29.36 63.49
C VAL A 408 33.05 -28.24 63.01
N GLU A 409 34.37 -28.34 63.21
CA GLU A 409 35.33 -27.37 62.64
C GLU A 409 35.35 -27.40 61.10
N GLN A 410 35.16 -28.58 60.48
CA GLN A 410 35.13 -28.71 59.02
C GLN A 410 33.84 -28.15 58.38
N GLN A 411 32.79 -27.95 59.18
CA GLN A 411 31.50 -27.39 58.76
C GLN A 411 31.44 -25.86 58.97
N GLU A 412 32.12 -25.34 59.99
CA GLU A 412 32.31 -23.91 60.20
C GLU A 412 33.24 -23.26 59.16
N ALA A 413 34.19 -24.02 58.58
CA ALA A 413 35.00 -23.55 57.46
C ALA A 413 34.24 -23.48 56.11
N LYS A 414 33.11 -24.21 55.96
CA LYS A 414 32.26 -24.17 54.75
C LYS A 414 31.22 -23.06 54.78
N SER A 415 30.71 -22.65 55.95
CA SER A 415 29.75 -21.54 56.07
C SER A 415 30.39 -20.17 55.85
N ALA A 416 31.68 -20.02 56.09
CA ALA A 416 32.43 -18.80 55.75
C ALA A 416 32.56 -18.59 54.22
N ALA A 417 32.72 -19.67 53.44
CA ALA A 417 32.84 -19.60 51.98
C ALA A 417 31.50 -19.30 51.26
N ASP A 418 30.36 -19.66 51.86
CA ASP A 418 29.04 -19.32 51.31
C ASP A 418 28.63 -17.86 51.58
N THR A 419 29.19 -17.23 52.60
CA THR A 419 28.96 -15.82 52.93
C THR A 419 29.62 -14.90 51.89
N ASP A 420 30.84 -15.21 51.46
CA ASP A 420 31.52 -14.49 50.38
C ASP A 420 30.83 -14.71 49.02
N ARG A 421 30.26 -15.91 48.78
CA ARG A 421 29.51 -16.21 47.55
C ARG A 421 28.20 -15.43 47.48
N GLN A 422 27.49 -15.26 48.60
CA GLN A 422 26.29 -14.43 48.69
C GLN A 422 26.61 -12.95 48.48
N GLN A 423 27.69 -12.43 49.06
CA GLN A 423 28.14 -11.05 48.81
C GLN A 423 28.57 -10.81 47.35
N LEU A 424 29.08 -11.84 46.66
CA LEU A 424 29.45 -11.75 45.25
C LEU A 424 28.20 -11.74 44.34
N TYR A 425 27.16 -12.52 44.67
CA TYR A 425 25.88 -12.44 43.97
C TYR A 425 25.14 -11.13 44.25
N GLU A 426 25.22 -10.59 45.46
CA GLU A 426 24.63 -9.30 45.83
C GLU A 426 25.36 -8.14 45.14
N ARG A 427 26.69 -8.19 45.02
CA ARG A 427 27.45 -7.21 44.21
C ARG A 427 27.18 -7.33 42.70
N LEU A 428 26.92 -8.53 42.20
CA LEU A 428 26.54 -8.74 40.79
C LEU A 428 25.14 -8.18 40.50
N THR A 429 24.17 -8.39 41.39
CA THR A 429 22.83 -7.83 41.24
C THR A 429 22.81 -6.32 41.48
N GLU A 430 23.60 -5.78 42.39
CA GLU A 430 23.80 -4.33 42.55
C GLU A 430 24.49 -3.72 41.33
N ALA A 431 25.46 -4.40 40.72
CA ALA A 431 26.13 -3.93 39.50
C ALA A 431 25.20 -3.99 38.26
N GLU A 432 24.34 -5.01 38.16
CA GLU A 432 23.30 -5.09 37.12
C GLU A 432 22.21 -4.03 37.33
N ARG A 433 21.80 -3.78 38.58
CA ARG A 433 20.86 -2.73 38.93
C ARG A 433 21.44 -1.34 38.67
N ALA A 434 22.72 -1.11 38.99
CA ALA A 434 23.42 0.13 38.67
C ALA A 434 23.56 0.36 37.15
N LYS A 435 23.76 -0.71 36.35
CA LYS A 435 23.74 -0.62 34.88
C LYS A 435 22.34 -0.34 34.34
N ALA A 436 21.31 -0.98 34.89
CA ALA A 436 19.91 -0.72 34.52
C ALA A 436 19.49 0.72 34.90
N ASP A 437 19.91 1.21 36.07
CA ASP A 437 19.67 2.57 36.52
C ASP A 437 20.46 3.60 35.70
N ALA A 438 21.68 3.28 35.26
CA ALA A 438 22.45 4.11 34.34
C ALA A 438 21.81 4.18 32.93
N ILE A 439 21.27 3.07 32.42
CA ILE A 439 20.52 3.03 31.16
C ILE A 439 19.17 3.77 31.30
N ALA A 440 18.51 3.64 32.46
CA ALA A 440 17.28 4.38 32.75
C ALA A 440 17.54 5.87 33.02
N ALA A 441 18.73 6.24 33.48
CA ALA A 441 19.17 7.63 33.64
C ALA A 441 19.47 8.25 32.27
N THR A 442 20.24 7.58 31.41
CA THR A 442 20.51 8.07 30.05
C THR A 442 19.24 8.12 29.19
N PHE A 443 18.31 7.18 29.36
CA PHE A 443 17.00 7.24 28.71
C PHE A 443 16.10 8.36 29.25
N ARG A 444 16.14 8.64 30.57
CA ARG A 444 15.46 9.81 31.15
C ARG A 444 16.06 11.12 30.70
N GLU A 445 17.38 11.20 30.56
CA GLU A 445 18.10 12.37 30.04
C GLU A 445 17.75 12.61 28.56
N ALA A 446 17.66 11.55 27.74
CA ALA A 446 17.20 11.63 26.35
C ALA A 446 15.72 12.07 26.25
N MET A 447 14.85 11.56 27.12
CA MET A 447 13.44 11.99 27.19
C MET A 447 13.30 13.43 27.71
N GLN A 448 14.12 13.86 28.67
CA GLN A 448 14.15 15.26 29.14
C GLN A 448 14.70 16.21 28.08
N PHE A 449 15.68 15.81 27.28
CA PHE A 449 16.17 16.60 26.14
C PHE A 449 15.06 16.79 25.10
N GLN A 450 14.28 15.73 24.82
CA GLN A 450 13.09 15.83 23.97
C GLN A 450 12.00 16.74 24.59
N GLN A 451 11.81 16.71 25.90
CA GLN A 451 10.82 17.52 26.61
C GLN A 451 11.25 19.00 26.72
N GLN A 452 12.53 19.29 26.91
CA GLN A 452 13.09 20.65 26.87
C GLN A 452 13.06 21.26 25.46
N THR A 453 13.22 20.43 24.43
CA THR A 453 13.03 20.85 23.03
C THR A 453 11.55 21.22 22.77
N VAL A 454 10.60 20.55 23.44
CA VAL A 454 9.18 20.87 23.39
C VAL A 454 8.84 22.13 24.21
N ASP A 455 9.44 22.34 25.38
CA ASP A 455 9.20 23.55 26.20
C ASP A 455 9.83 24.82 25.61
N GLN A 456 10.96 24.72 24.89
CA GLN A 456 11.58 25.85 24.19
C GLN A 456 10.76 26.31 22.97
N VAL A 457 9.97 25.41 22.39
CA VAL A 457 8.97 25.72 21.34
C VAL A 457 7.70 26.32 21.95
N ILE A 458 7.37 26.03 23.21
CA ILE A 458 6.17 26.55 23.90
C ILE A 458 6.35 28.01 24.38
N GLN A 459 7.56 28.48 24.70
CA GLN A 459 7.77 29.84 25.21
C GLN A 459 7.87 30.95 24.14
N SER A 460 7.99 30.62 22.86
CA SER A 460 8.11 31.61 21.77
C SER A 460 6.76 32.05 21.15
N GLY A 461 5.62 31.59 21.68
CA GLY A 461 4.28 31.81 21.11
C GLY A 461 3.28 32.61 21.96
N ARG A 462 3.72 33.48 22.87
CA ARG A 462 2.81 34.19 23.80
C ARG A 462 2.78 35.71 23.55
N ASN A 463 2.16 36.14 22.44
CA ASN A 463 1.56 37.48 22.29
C ASN A 463 0.65 37.57 21.03
N GLY A 464 -0.67 37.69 21.22
CA GLY A 464 -1.58 38.40 20.29
C GLY A 464 -2.73 37.66 19.58
N ASN A 465 -3.92 37.63 20.23
CA ASN A 465 -5.31 37.80 19.71
C ASN A 465 -5.98 36.80 18.71
N PRO A 466 -7.30 36.50 18.81
CA PRO A 466 -7.89 35.25 18.31
C PRO A 466 -8.71 35.37 17.00
N GLY A 467 -8.74 34.29 16.21
CA GLY A 467 -9.73 34.09 15.15
C GLY A 467 -9.41 32.95 14.17
N SER A 468 -10.24 31.91 14.18
CA SER A 468 -10.40 30.83 13.17
C SER A 468 -9.37 29.69 13.15
N GLY A 469 -9.89 28.47 13.31
CA GLY A 469 -9.14 27.22 13.39
C GLY A 469 -8.46 26.83 12.09
N ALA A 470 -7.17 26.54 12.19
CA ALA A 470 -6.35 25.93 11.16
C ALA A 470 -6.05 24.46 11.53
N ALA A 471 -6.06 23.61 10.50
CA ALA A 471 -5.72 22.20 10.54
C ALA A 471 -4.30 21.94 11.08
N ALA A 472 -4.11 20.73 11.62
CA ALA A 472 -2.83 20.23 12.10
C ALA A 472 -1.73 20.38 11.03
N PRO A 473 -0.49 20.76 11.40
CA PRO A 473 0.61 20.79 10.46
C PRO A 473 0.92 19.37 9.98
N PRO A 474 1.18 19.16 8.67
CA PRO A 474 1.51 17.85 8.13
C PRO A 474 2.80 17.29 8.78
N PRO A 475 2.89 15.97 8.95
CA PRO A 475 4.09 15.32 9.48
C PRO A 475 5.32 15.69 8.64
N PRO A 476 6.51 15.82 9.25
CA PRO A 476 7.73 16.09 8.50
C PRO A 476 7.93 14.98 7.46
N ALA A 477 8.15 15.37 6.21
CA ALA A 477 8.46 14.44 5.13
C ALA A 477 9.69 13.63 5.52
N VAL A 478 9.53 12.30 5.66
CA VAL A 478 10.65 11.39 5.85
C VAL A 478 11.39 11.38 4.53
N GLU A 479 12.54 12.06 4.47
CA GLU A 479 13.37 12.07 3.27
C GLU A 479 13.78 10.64 2.92
N THR A 480 13.34 10.16 1.76
CA THR A 480 13.77 8.86 1.22
C THR A 480 15.27 8.92 0.97
N ARG A 481 16.05 8.17 1.75
CA ARG A 481 17.49 8.03 1.57
C ARG A 481 17.80 6.85 0.65
N TRP A 482 18.96 6.88 -0.01
CA TRP A 482 19.33 5.93 -1.07
C TRP A 482 20.72 5.35 -0.86
N TRP A 483 20.89 4.06 -1.11
CA TRP A 483 22.18 3.39 -1.20
C TRP A 483 22.62 3.31 -2.66
N VAL A 484 23.89 3.58 -2.92
CA VAL A 484 24.51 3.54 -4.26
C VAL A 484 25.50 2.39 -4.32
N SER A 485 25.49 1.58 -5.37
CA SER A 485 26.48 0.53 -5.60
C SER A 485 27.67 1.08 -6.38
N GLU A 486 28.78 1.38 -5.68
CA GLU A 486 30.05 1.79 -6.28
C GLU A 486 31.00 0.57 -6.25
N GLY A 487 31.36 0.05 -7.43
CA GLY A 487 32.28 -1.11 -7.52
C GLY A 487 31.76 -2.40 -6.88
N GLY A 488 30.44 -2.56 -6.74
CA GLY A 488 29.81 -3.73 -6.11
C GLY A 488 29.69 -3.65 -4.58
N GLN A 489 30.04 -2.52 -3.95
CA GLN A 489 29.81 -2.27 -2.53
C GLN A 489 28.75 -1.18 -2.32
N PRO A 490 27.78 -1.39 -1.40
CA PRO A 490 26.79 -0.38 -1.06
C PRO A 490 27.45 0.77 -0.28
N THR A 491 27.34 1.98 -0.82
CA THR A 491 27.83 3.22 -0.22
C THR A 491 26.64 4.13 0.02
N GLY A 492 26.52 4.74 1.20
CA GLY A 492 25.36 5.55 1.59
C GLY A 492 24.99 5.43 3.06
N PRO A 493 23.82 5.91 3.50
CA PRO A 493 22.68 6.36 2.69
C PRO A 493 22.74 7.86 2.31
N PHE A 494 22.49 8.18 1.05
CA PHE A 494 22.51 9.54 0.48
C PHE A 494 21.10 10.12 0.33
N SER A 495 21.00 11.44 0.46
CA SER A 495 19.79 12.22 0.13
C SER A 495 19.66 12.46 -1.38
N LEU A 496 18.46 12.83 -1.84
CA LEU A 496 18.23 13.17 -3.25
C LEU A 496 19.16 14.30 -3.75
N ALA A 497 19.43 15.31 -2.91
CA ALA A 497 20.33 16.42 -3.23
C ALA A 497 21.78 15.95 -3.39
N GLU A 498 22.24 15.01 -2.56
CA GLU A 498 23.57 14.41 -2.67
C GLU A 498 23.70 13.54 -3.93
N LEU A 499 22.66 12.78 -4.29
CA LEU A 499 22.62 12.06 -5.57
C LEU A 499 22.69 13.01 -6.77
N GLN A 500 22.03 14.17 -6.70
CA GLN A 500 22.13 15.21 -7.73
C GLN A 500 23.54 15.78 -7.85
N SER A 501 24.21 16.03 -6.73
CA SER A 501 25.63 16.43 -6.73
C SER A 501 26.54 15.34 -7.32
N GLN A 502 26.26 14.06 -7.04
CA GLN A 502 27.04 12.95 -7.59
C GLN A 502 26.83 12.76 -9.09
N ALA A 503 25.58 12.92 -9.57
CA ALA A 503 25.26 12.94 -10.99
C ALA A 503 25.94 14.10 -11.72
N ALA A 504 25.90 15.31 -11.15
CA ALA A 504 26.60 16.47 -11.71
C ALA A 504 28.13 16.28 -11.77
N SER A 505 28.71 15.53 -10.83
CA SER A 505 30.14 15.17 -10.81
C SER A 505 30.53 14.02 -11.75
N GLY A 506 29.56 13.38 -12.42
CA GLY A 506 29.78 12.23 -13.32
C GLY A 506 30.06 10.90 -12.61
N ARG A 507 29.92 10.83 -11.28
CA ARG A 507 30.08 9.57 -10.50
C ARG A 507 28.85 8.68 -10.57
N LEU A 508 27.69 9.27 -10.82
CA LEU A 508 26.42 8.55 -10.94
C LEU A 508 25.97 8.59 -12.40
N THR A 509 25.95 7.43 -13.05
CA THR A 509 25.50 7.23 -14.43
C THR A 509 24.13 6.57 -14.45
N SER A 510 23.47 6.57 -15.61
CA SER A 510 22.17 5.89 -15.78
C SER A 510 22.21 4.40 -15.41
N SER A 511 23.37 3.76 -15.55
CA SER A 511 23.63 2.36 -15.23
C SER A 511 24.03 2.08 -13.77
N THR A 512 24.20 3.11 -12.94
CA THR A 512 24.54 2.94 -11.52
C THR A 512 23.35 2.32 -10.78
N TRP A 513 23.58 1.29 -9.97
CA TRP A 513 22.54 0.63 -9.19
C TRP A 513 22.27 1.39 -7.88
N LEU A 514 21.00 1.68 -7.61
CA LEU A 514 20.50 2.34 -6.43
C LEU A 514 19.51 1.44 -5.69
N CYS A 515 19.46 1.57 -4.36
CA CYS A 515 18.49 0.89 -3.52
C CYS A 515 17.88 1.90 -2.53
N ALA A 516 16.56 2.04 -2.50
CA ALA A 516 15.88 2.92 -1.54
C ALA A 516 16.03 2.37 -0.12
N ALA A 517 16.32 3.23 0.86
CA ALA A 517 16.46 2.82 2.25
C ALA A 517 15.14 2.24 2.77
N GLY A 518 15.12 0.92 3.04
CA GLY A 518 13.93 0.17 3.46
C GLY A 518 13.40 -0.79 2.39
N GLU A 519 13.90 -0.72 1.15
CA GLU A 519 13.61 -1.70 0.10
C GLU A 519 14.80 -2.67 -0.07
N ASN A 520 14.53 -3.91 -0.51
CA ASN A 520 15.56 -4.93 -0.78
C ASN A 520 15.87 -5.10 -2.27
N ALA A 521 15.35 -4.21 -3.13
CA ALA A 521 15.49 -4.30 -4.58
C ALA A 521 16.45 -3.24 -5.10
N TRP A 522 17.51 -3.67 -5.78
CA TRP A 522 18.40 -2.79 -6.53
C TRP A 522 17.76 -2.46 -7.88
N ARG A 523 17.75 -1.19 -8.25
CA ARG A 523 17.29 -0.68 -9.55
C ARG A 523 18.32 0.24 -10.17
N THR A 524 18.29 0.43 -11.47
CA THR A 524 19.21 1.38 -12.11
C THR A 524 18.82 2.82 -11.80
N ALA A 525 19.78 3.75 -11.79
CA ALA A 525 19.52 5.16 -11.51
C ALA A 525 18.51 5.79 -12.49
N ALA A 526 18.50 5.31 -13.74
CA ALA A 526 17.51 5.70 -14.75
C ALA A 526 16.07 5.35 -14.37
N GLU A 527 15.87 4.24 -13.67
CA GLU A 527 14.54 3.77 -13.24
C GLU A 527 14.14 4.34 -11.88
N ALA A 528 15.09 4.41 -10.95
CA ALA A 528 14.83 4.79 -9.57
C ALA A 528 14.67 6.31 -9.39
N VAL A 529 15.51 7.11 -10.06
CA VAL A 529 15.55 8.56 -9.85
C VAL A 529 15.83 9.31 -11.17
N PRO A 530 14.96 9.20 -12.19
CA PRO A 530 15.21 9.76 -13.52
C PRO A 530 15.42 11.28 -13.51
N GLN A 531 14.77 11.98 -12.59
CA GLN A 531 14.90 13.44 -12.39
C GLN A 531 16.31 13.90 -12.00
N VAL A 532 17.11 13.06 -11.32
CA VAL A 532 18.48 13.38 -10.91
C VAL A 532 19.44 13.36 -12.12
N LEU A 533 19.14 12.57 -13.15
CA LEU A 533 19.98 12.40 -14.33
C LEU A 533 19.76 13.48 -15.40
N GLN A 534 18.68 14.27 -15.31
CA GLN A 534 18.34 15.31 -16.30
C GLN A 534 19.36 16.46 -16.38
N HIS A 535 20.24 16.58 -15.38
CA HIS A 535 21.28 17.61 -15.32
C HIS A 535 22.70 17.09 -15.66
N THR A 536 22.81 15.88 -16.22
CA THR A 536 24.11 15.34 -16.66
C THR A 536 24.51 15.95 -18.01
N PRO A 537 25.74 16.51 -18.14
CA PRO A 537 26.22 16.98 -19.44
C PRO A 537 26.37 15.80 -20.41
N PRO A 538 26.01 15.96 -21.70
CA PRO A 538 26.04 14.87 -22.67
C PRO A 538 27.47 14.30 -22.83
N PRO A 539 27.61 12.97 -22.96
CA PRO A 539 28.92 12.32 -23.06
C PRO A 539 29.68 12.80 -24.31
N PRO A 540 31.01 12.98 -24.24
CA PRO A 540 31.82 13.31 -25.39
C PRO A 540 31.78 12.16 -26.41
N PHE A 541 31.46 12.50 -27.67
CA PHE A 541 31.48 11.57 -28.79
C PHE A 541 32.88 10.99 -29.00
N SER A 542 33.06 9.70 -28.71
CA SER A 542 34.23 8.94 -29.15
C SER A 542 34.09 8.65 -30.65
N ALA A 543 34.79 9.43 -31.45
CA ALA A 543 35.02 9.16 -32.85
C ALA A 543 36.02 7.99 -33.02
N GLY A 544 35.63 6.99 -33.79
CA GLY A 544 36.56 6.14 -34.54
C GLY A 544 36.68 4.70 -34.06
N GLN A 545 36.05 3.78 -34.80
CA GLN A 545 36.78 2.61 -35.30
C GLN A 545 36.18 2.12 -36.63
N PRO A 546 37.03 1.66 -37.57
CA PRO A 546 36.67 1.38 -38.95
C PRO A 546 36.17 -0.05 -39.18
N ALA A 547 35.57 -0.23 -40.35
CA ALA A 547 35.03 -1.46 -40.91
C ALA A 547 35.97 -2.67 -40.81
N GLY A 548 35.38 -3.80 -40.43
CA GLY A 548 35.85 -5.16 -40.64
C GLY A 548 34.65 -6.03 -40.98
#